data_AF-A0A6I4ICP9-F1
#
_entry.id   AF-A0A6I4ICP9-F1
#
_cell.length_a   1.000
_cell.length_b   1.000
_cell.length_c   1.000
_cell.angle_alpha   90.00
_cell.angle_beta   90.00
_cell.angle_gamma   90.00
#
_symmetry.space_group_name_H-M   'P 1'
#
loop_
_entity.id
_entity.type
_entity.pdbx_description
1 polymer ?
#
loop_
_entity_poly.entity_id
_entity_poly.type
_entity_poly.pdbx_seq_one_letter_code
_entity_poly.pdbx_strand_id
1 'polypeptide(L)' 'MIHQFTINNNNQQTTITIEPSTYQEKSVYEVEMNGTYFHFYFENDTWKHNNDHQLPSQVLDQIIACIVQVNQKLQA' A
#
# COMPACT_ATOMS: atom_id res chain seq x y z
N MET A 1 9.79 8.82 3.91
CA MET A 1 10.10 7.95 5.09
C MET A 1 9.49 6.60 4.77
N ILE A 2 10.28 5.53 4.84
CA ILE A 2 9.81 4.18 4.52
C ILE A 2 9.21 3.54 5.76
N HIS A 3 8.01 2.97 5.63
CA HIS A 3 7.30 2.26 6.70
C HIS A 3 7.21 0.77 6.38
N GLN A 4 7.63 -0.08 7.30
CA GLN A 4 7.63 -1.53 7.10
C GLN A 4 6.48 -2.20 7.86
N PHE A 5 5.81 -3.15 7.21
CA PHE A 5 4.74 -3.96 7.79
C PHE A 5 4.90 -5.44 7.41
N THR A 6 4.27 -6.32 8.18
CA THR A 6 4.14 -7.74 7.84
C THR A 6 2.67 -8.04 7.60
N ILE A 7 2.37 -8.63 6.45
CA ILE A 7 1.01 -9.04 6.05
C ILE A 7 0.97 -10.56 5.82
N ASN A 8 -0.23 -11.13 5.84
CA ASN A 8 -0.47 -12.52 5.47
C ASN A 8 -0.82 -12.62 3.98
N ASN A 9 -0.02 -13.36 3.23
CA ASN A 9 -0.25 -13.74 1.84
C ASN A 9 -0.35 -15.27 1.75
N ASN A 10 -1.57 -15.81 1.65
CA ASN A 10 -1.82 -17.25 1.54
C ASN A 10 -1.16 -18.09 2.66
N ASN A 11 -1.33 -17.69 3.92
CA ASN A 11 -0.72 -18.29 5.12
C ASN A 11 0.80 -18.14 5.24
N GLN A 12 1.42 -17.35 4.36
CA GLN A 12 2.82 -16.96 4.48
C GLN A 12 2.90 -15.51 4.94
N GLN A 13 3.78 -15.24 5.91
CA GLN A 13 4.09 -13.88 6.28
C GLN A 13 4.98 -13.25 5.22
N THR A 14 4.58 -12.10 4.71
CA THR A 14 5.32 -11.32 3.72
C THR A 14 5.56 -9.92 4.28
N THR A 15 6.78 -9.45 4.19
CA THR A 15 7.13 -8.08 4.53
C THR A 15 6.79 -7.18 3.34
N ILE A 16 6.14 -6.06 3.62
CA ILE A 16 5.96 -4.97 2.67
C ILE A 16 6.62 -3.71 3.19
N THR A 17 7.08 -2.88 2.27
CA THR A 17 7.45 -1.50 2.58
C THR A 17 6.45 -0.55 1.93
N ILE A 18 6.17 0.55 2.61
CA ILE A 18 5.26 1.60 2.16
C ILE A 18 6.00 2.92 2.26
N GLU A 19 6.16 3.58 1.12
CA GLU A 19 6.73 4.92 1.02
C GLU A 19 5.65 5.90 0.54
N PRO A 20 5.23 6.83 1.42
CA PRO A 20 4.38 7.94 1.03
C PRO A 20 5.11 8.86 0.05
N SER A 21 4.45 9.17 -1.04
CA SER A 21 4.94 9.99 -2.14
C SER A 21 3.83 10.94 -2.59
N THR A 22 4.15 11.85 -3.51
CA THR A 22 3.18 12.79 -4.08
C THR A 22 3.36 12.85 -5.58
N TYR A 23 2.27 12.68 -6.32
CA TYR A 23 2.26 12.77 -7.77
C TYR A 23 1.10 13.65 -8.22
N GLN A 24 1.39 14.72 -8.98
CA GLN A 24 0.38 15.70 -9.43
C GLN A 24 -0.51 16.18 -8.28
N GLU A 25 0.11 16.56 -7.16
CA GLU A 25 -0.57 17.03 -5.93
C GLU A 25 -1.48 16.00 -5.24
N LYS A 26 -1.52 14.75 -5.72
CA LYS A 26 -2.23 13.64 -5.08
C LYS A 26 -1.27 12.82 -4.22
N SER A 27 -1.76 12.37 -3.07
CA SER A 27 -1.05 11.40 -2.24
C SER A 27 -1.00 10.04 -2.94
N VAL A 28 0.21 9.50 -3.07
CA VAL A 28 0.48 8.18 -3.64
C VAL A 28 1.28 7.38 -2.61
N TYR A 29 1.06 6.08 -2.56
CA TYR A 29 1.80 5.19 -1.67
C TYR A 29 2.48 4.13 -2.53
N GLU A 30 3.80 4.20 -2.57
CA GLU A 30 4.67 3.22 -3.19
C GLU A 30 4.78 2.03 -2.24
N VAL A 31 4.25 0.89 -2.66
CA VAL A 31 4.26 -0.35 -1.89
C VAL A 31 5.16 -1.36 -2.58
N GLU A 32 6.19 -1.84 -1.89
CA GLU A 32 7.05 -2.91 -2.39
C GLU A 32 6.76 -4.22 -1.63
N MET A 33 6.56 -5.30 -2.38
CA MET A 33 6.30 -6.64 -1.87
C MET A 33 7.08 -7.63 -2.74
N ASN A 34 8.05 -8.32 -2.15
CA ASN A 34 8.89 -9.31 -2.85
C ASN A 34 9.54 -8.77 -4.13
N GLY A 35 10.04 -7.52 -4.11
CA GLY A 35 10.64 -6.87 -5.29
C GLY A 35 9.63 -6.38 -6.34
N THR A 36 8.33 -6.55 -6.10
CA THR A 36 7.26 -6.00 -6.96
C THR A 36 6.74 -4.71 -6.36
N TYR A 37 6.62 -3.67 -7.21
CA TYR A 37 6.15 -2.35 -6.80
C TYR A 37 4.70 -2.11 -7.23
N PHE A 38 3.93 -1.48 -6.34
CA PHE A 38 2.55 -1.10 -6.53
C PHE A 38 2.37 0.35 -6.10
N HIS A 39 1.69 1.16 -6.91
CA HIS A 39 1.30 2.51 -6.55
C HIS A 39 -0.16 2.52 -6.15
N PHE A 40 -0.42 2.87 -4.89
CA PHE A 40 -1.76 3.05 -4.36
C PHE A 40 -2.13 4.52 -4.29
N TYR A 41 -3.36 4.84 -4.62
CA TYR A 41 -3.89 6.20 -4.52
C TYR A 41 -5.39 6.15 -4.21
N PHE A 42 -5.90 7.22 -3.58
CA PHE A 42 -7.31 7.35 -3.26
C PHE A 42 -7.98 8.27 -4.26
N GLU A 43 -9.01 7.79 -4.94
CA GLU A 43 -9.74 8.54 -5.97
C GLU A 43 -11.19 8.09 -6.05
N ASN A 44 -12.13 9.03 -6.19
CA ASN A 44 -13.58 8.76 -6.26
C ASN A 44 -14.08 7.88 -5.09
N ASP A 45 -13.69 8.26 -3.87
CA ASP A 45 -14.04 7.57 -2.62
C ASP A 45 -13.61 6.09 -2.54
N THR A 46 -12.62 5.68 -3.34
CA THR A 46 -12.08 4.32 -3.32
C THR A 46 -10.56 4.29 -3.48
N TRP A 47 -9.94 3.28 -2.89
CA TRP A 47 -8.55 2.95 -3.18
C TRP A 47 -8.41 2.37 -4.58
N LYS A 48 -7.36 2.78 -5.29
CA LYS A 48 -6.95 2.33 -6.61
C LYS A 48 -5.47 1.93 -6.58
N HIS A 49 -5.05 1.06 -7.49
CA HIS A 49 -3.64 0.73 -7.69
C HIS A 49 -3.29 0.51 -9.16
N ASN A 50 -2.02 0.66 -9.53
CA ASN A 50 -1.56 0.72 -10.93
C ASN A 50 -1.04 -0.60 -11.54
N ASN A 51 -1.35 -1.76 -10.94
CA ASN A 51 -0.76 -3.03 -11.38
C ASN A 51 -1.82 -3.98 -11.98
N ASP A 52 -1.52 -4.51 -13.16
CA ASP A 52 -2.32 -5.52 -13.87
C ASP A 52 -2.28 -6.91 -13.19
N HIS A 53 -1.34 -7.11 -12.25
CA HIS A 53 -1.35 -8.28 -11.40
C HIS A 53 -2.47 -8.15 -10.37
N GLN A 54 -3.49 -9.00 -10.51
CA GLN A 54 -4.55 -9.14 -9.52
C GLN A 54 -3.95 -9.66 -8.20
N LEU A 55 -3.69 -8.75 -7.27
CA LEU A 55 -3.43 -9.10 -5.89
C LEU A 55 -4.67 -9.83 -5.34
N PRO A 56 -4.51 -10.90 -4.54
CA PRO A 56 -5.62 -11.48 -3.81
C PRO A 56 -6.31 -10.40 -2.97
N SER A 57 -7.65 -10.40 -2.92
CA SER A 57 -8.43 -9.38 -2.18
C SER A 57 -7.99 -9.24 -0.72
N GLN A 58 -7.69 -10.35 -0.05
CA GLN A 58 -7.18 -10.35 1.32
C GLN A 58 -5.83 -9.62 1.46
N VAL A 59 -4.95 -9.72 0.46
CA VAL A 59 -3.65 -9.01 0.46
C VAL A 59 -3.88 -7.53 0.23
N LEU A 60 -4.79 -7.19 -0.70
CA LEU A 60 -5.18 -5.82 -1.00
C LEU A 60 -5.73 -5.10 0.25
N ASP A 61 -6.66 -5.72 0.96
CA ASP A 61 -7.27 -5.15 2.17
C ASP A 61 -6.24 -4.89 3.28
N GLN A 62 -5.27 -5.80 3.44
CA GLN A 62 -4.18 -5.63 4.41
C GLN A 62 -3.24 -4.49 4.03
N ILE A 63 -2.88 -4.35 2.75
CA ILE A 63 -2.06 -3.23 2.27
C ILE A 63 -2.78 -1.90 2.51
N ILE A 64 -4.07 -1.82 2.19
CA ILE A 64 -4.89 -0.62 2.43
C ILE A 64 -4.91 -0.27 3.93
N ALA A 65 -5.08 -1.25 4.81
CA ALA A 65 -5.05 -1.03 6.26
C ALA A 65 -3.69 -0.49 6.73
N CYS A 66 -2.58 -0.98 6.17
CA CYS A 66 -1.24 -0.46 6.44
C CYS A 66 -1.07 0.99 5.94
N ILE A 67 -1.56 1.32 4.75
CA ILE A 67 -1.53 2.68 4.21
C ILE A 67 -2.32 3.66 5.11
N VAL A 68 -3.49 3.27 5.59
CA VAL A 68 -4.29 4.09 6.52
C VAL A 68 -3.51 4.37 7.81
N GLN A 69 -2.80 3.37 8.34
CA GLN A 69 -1.93 3.58 9.52
C GLN A 69 -0.77 4.53 9.22
N VAL A 70 -0.17 4.46 8.04
CA VAL A 70 0.87 5.40 7.63
C VAL A 70 0.31 6.83 7.59
N ASN A 71 -0.87 7.02 7.00
CA ASN A 71 -1.52 8.32 6.95
C ASN A 71 -1.81 8.91 8.32
N GLN A 72 -2.31 8.10 9.25
CA GLN A 72 -2.55 8.54 10.62
C GLN A 72 -1.25 9.00 11.30
N LYS A 73 -0.11 8.34 11.03
CA LYS A 73 1.20 8.73 11.56
C LYS A 73 1.76 10.01 10.94
N LEU A 74 1.43 10.31 9.69
CA LEU A 74 1.88 11.54 9.03
C LEU A 74 1.10 12.79 9.47
N GLN A 75 -0.09 12.60 10.04
CA GLN A 75 -0.95 13.68 10.53
C GLN A 75 -0.78 13.97 12.04
N ALA A 76 -0.06 13.10 12.76
CA ALA A 76 0.23 13.23 14.20
C ALA A 76 1.47 14.10 14.44
#